data_AF-A0A5N9H8P6-F1
#
_entry.id   AF-A0A5N9H8P6-F1
#
_cell.length_a   1.000
_cell.length_b   1.000
_cell.length_c   1.000
_cell.angle_alpha   90.00
_cell.angle_beta   90.00
_cell.angle_gamma   90.00
#
_symmetry.space_group_name_H-M   'P 1'
#
loop_
_entity.id
_entity.type
_entity.pdbx_description
1 polymer ?
#
loop_
_entity_poly.entity_id
_entity_poly.type
_entity_poly.pdbx_seq_one_letter_code
_entity_poly.pdbx_strand_id
1 'polypeptide(L)'
;MIAVGLGFIYLAISKEWEPYELLPIGLGVIVANLPLTGLLTEPIAGAGYQDSGLFGIIFHYGLAFWNFLPPIIFLGLGAMTDFSPIISNPKTLLLGAAAQVGIFLAFWGALVSGQFSLAEASAIGIIGG
;
A
#
# COMPACT_ATOMS: atom_id res chain seq x y z
N MET A 1 -16.09 -7.47 -4.87
CA MET A 1 -15.20 -6.84 -3.86
C MET A 1 -15.32 -7.48 -2.48
N ILE A 2 -16.52 -7.66 -1.90
CA ILE A 2 -16.65 -8.28 -0.56
C ILE A 2 -16.01 -9.68 -0.48
N ALA A 3 -16.22 -10.54 -1.49
CA ALA A 3 -15.58 -11.85 -1.55
C ALA A 3 -14.03 -11.78 -1.63
N VAL A 4 -13.48 -10.74 -2.27
CA VAL A 4 -12.03 -10.51 -2.32
C VAL A 4 -11.51 -10.11 -0.95
N GLY A 5 -12.21 -9.21 -0.25
CA GLY A 5 -11.86 -8.84 1.13
C GLY A 5 -11.90 -10.03 2.09
N LEU A 6 -12.91 -10.90 1.99
CA LEU A 6 -12.95 -12.17 2.74
C LEU A 6 -11.79 -13.10 2.38
N GLY A 7 -11.40 -13.15 1.10
CA GLY A 7 -10.22 -13.88 0.64
C GLY A 7 -8.92 -13.37 1.29
N PHE A 8 -8.72 -12.05 1.36
CA PHE A 8 -7.58 -11.45 2.04
C PHE A 8 -7.58 -11.75 3.54
N ILE A 9 -8.73 -11.66 4.21
CA ILE A 9 -8.86 -12.04 5.63
C ILE A 9 -8.50 -13.52 5.83
N TYR A 10 -8.98 -14.40 4.95
CA TYR A 10 -8.66 -15.82 5.01
C TYR A 10 -7.14 -16.07 4.86
N LEU A 11 -6.50 -15.43 3.89
CA LEU A 11 -5.05 -15.56 3.67
C LEU A 11 -4.26 -15.00 4.87
N ALA A 12 -4.67 -13.86 5.41
CA ALA A 12 -4.02 -13.25 6.57
C ALA A 12 -4.11 -14.12 7.83
N ILE A 13 -5.26 -14.78 8.08
CA ILE A 13 -5.48 -15.57 9.30
C ILE A 13 -5.04 -17.03 9.15
N SER A 14 -5.46 -17.69 8.07
CA SER A 14 -5.23 -19.15 7.90
C SER A 14 -3.88 -19.47 7.27
N LYS A 15 -3.29 -18.53 6.53
CA LYS A 15 -1.98 -18.70 5.89
C LYS A 15 -0.91 -17.78 6.48
N GLU A 16 -1.27 -16.88 7.39
CA GLU A 16 -0.36 -15.94 8.04
C GLU A 16 0.45 -15.11 7.03
N TRP A 17 -0.15 -14.80 5.87
CA TRP A 17 0.47 -13.95 4.86
C TRP A 17 0.31 -12.49 5.27
N GLU A 18 1.44 -11.85 5.63
CA GLU A 18 1.53 -10.44 6.05
C GLU A 18 0.34 -9.99 6.91
N PRO A 19 0.08 -10.66 8.05
CA PRO A 19 -1.17 -10.53 8.77
C PRO A 19 -1.42 -9.09 9.26
N TYR A 20 -0.36 -8.34 9.55
CA TYR A 20 -0.46 -6.95 10.01
C TYR A 20 -0.94 -5.98 8.92
N GLU A 21 -0.74 -6.30 7.65
CA GLU A 21 -1.15 -5.45 6.52
C GLU A 21 -2.39 -6.00 5.83
N LEU A 22 -2.35 -7.29 5.48
CA LEU A 22 -3.38 -7.94 4.67
C LEU A 22 -4.72 -8.05 5.40
N LEU A 23 -4.72 -8.20 6.74
CA LEU A 23 -5.95 -8.24 7.54
C LEU A 23 -6.67 -6.87 7.57
N PRO A 24 -6.01 -5.75 7.93
CA PRO A 24 -6.61 -4.41 7.80
C PRO A 24 -7.04 -4.08 6.36
N ILE A 25 -6.27 -4.46 5.34
CA ILE A 25 -6.64 -4.26 3.93
C ILE A 25 -7.93 -5.03 3.60
N GLY A 26 -8.01 -6.32 3.98
CA GLY A 26 -9.20 -7.14 3.75
C GLY A 26 -10.46 -6.58 4.41
N LEU A 27 -10.35 -6.13 5.66
CA LEU A 27 -11.44 -5.43 6.36
C LEU A 27 -11.80 -4.11 5.68
N GLY A 28 -10.81 -3.32 5.29
CA GLY A 28 -10.98 -2.07 4.56
C GLY A 28 -11.75 -2.27 3.25
N VAL A 29 -11.40 -3.29 2.47
CA VAL A 29 -12.10 -3.66 1.23
C VAL A 29 -13.57 -3.99 1.48
N ILE A 30 -13.90 -4.72 2.56
CA ILE A 30 -15.29 -5.04 2.89
C ILE A 30 -16.05 -3.76 3.25
N VAL A 31 -15.52 -2.98 4.19
CA VAL A 31 -16.17 -1.78 4.72
C VAL A 31 -16.36 -0.72 3.62
N ALA A 32 -15.36 -0.54 2.75
CA ALA A 32 -15.39 0.32 1.58
C ALA A 32 -16.51 -0.02 0.59
N ASN A 33 -16.93 -1.29 0.54
CA ASN A 33 -17.90 -1.79 -0.45
C ASN A 33 -19.28 -2.10 0.17
N LEU A 34 -19.53 -1.68 1.41
CA LEU A 34 -20.87 -1.77 2.01
C LEU A 34 -21.81 -0.75 1.34
N PRO A 35 -23.00 -1.19 0.88
CA PRO A 35 -23.91 -0.31 0.16
C PRO A 35 -24.43 0.82 1.07
N LEU A 36 -24.53 2.03 0.51
CA LEU A 36 -25.20 3.19 1.12
C LEU A 36 -24.61 3.68 2.45
N THR A 37 -23.34 3.38 2.74
CA THR A 37 -22.72 3.78 4.02
C THR A 37 -22.06 5.15 4.00
N GLY A 38 -21.68 5.67 2.82
CA GLY A 38 -21.00 6.97 2.68
C GLY A 38 -19.62 7.04 3.38
N LEU A 39 -19.06 5.90 3.79
CA LEU A 39 -17.88 5.84 4.64
C LEU A 39 -16.60 6.36 3.97
N LEU A 40 -16.52 6.27 2.64
CA LEU A 40 -15.38 6.73 1.84
C LEU A 40 -15.58 8.14 1.27
N THR A 41 -16.69 8.82 1.58
CA THR A 41 -16.95 10.16 1.03
C THR A 41 -15.84 11.11 1.46
N GLU A 42 -15.06 11.59 0.50
CA GLU A 42 -13.96 12.51 0.77
C GLU A 42 -14.46 13.90 1.19
N PRO A 43 -13.67 14.64 1.99
CA PRO A 43 -13.97 16.02 2.30
C PRO A 43 -13.89 16.92 1.06
N ILE A 44 -14.94 17.70 0.82
CA ILE A 44 -15.03 18.65 -0.30
C ILE A 44 -15.18 20.07 0.25
N ALA A 45 -14.51 21.03 -0.37
CA ALA A 45 -14.67 22.44 -0.04
C ALA A 45 -16.12 22.89 -0.27
N GLY A 46 -16.79 23.35 0.80
CA GLY A 46 -18.19 23.79 0.76
C GLY A 46 -19.23 22.71 1.13
N ALA A 47 -18.79 21.52 1.53
CA ALA A 47 -19.67 20.52 2.13
C ALA A 47 -20.21 20.98 3.50
N GLY A 48 -21.41 20.51 3.86
CA GLY A 48 -22.04 20.78 5.15
C GLY A 48 -21.42 20.00 6.31
N TYR A 49 -21.98 20.17 7.50
CA TYR A 49 -21.52 19.46 8.69
C TYR A 49 -21.76 17.95 8.57
N GLN A 50 -20.71 17.15 8.74
CA GLN A 50 -20.73 15.68 8.72
C GLN A 50 -21.06 15.04 7.35
N ASP A 51 -20.83 15.75 6.24
CA ASP A 51 -21.01 15.18 4.90
C ASP A 51 -19.87 14.24 4.47
N SER A 52 -18.74 14.26 5.18
CA SER A 52 -17.58 13.41 4.89
C SER A 52 -17.62 12.09 5.65
N GLY A 53 -17.25 11.01 4.97
CA GLY A 53 -17.11 9.70 5.56
C GLY A 53 -15.85 9.59 6.41
N LEU A 54 -15.92 8.83 7.50
CA LEU A 54 -14.79 8.65 8.43
C LEU A 54 -13.52 8.17 7.71
N PHE A 55 -13.63 7.16 6.84
CA PHE A 55 -12.48 6.65 6.09
C PHE A 55 -12.08 7.59 4.94
N GLY A 56 -13.02 8.34 4.37
CA GLY A 56 -12.73 9.38 3.39
C GLY A 56 -11.85 10.50 3.96
N ILE A 57 -12.09 10.93 5.21
CA ILE A 57 -11.25 11.91 5.92
C ILE A 57 -9.83 11.36 6.13
N ILE A 58 -9.73 10.13 6.64
CA ILE A 58 -8.43 9.49 6.91
C ILE A 58 -7.65 9.29 5.61
N PHE A 59 -8.30 8.84 4.54
CA PHE A 59 -7.68 8.65 3.23
C PHE A 59 -7.19 10.00 2.66
N HIS A 60 -8.06 11.00 2.61
CA HIS A 60 -7.75 12.29 2.02
C HIS A 60 -6.58 12.97 2.72
N TYR A 61 -6.64 13.15 4.04
CA TYR A 61 -5.57 13.85 4.76
C TYR A 61 -4.37 12.95 5.06
N GLY A 62 -4.57 11.67 5.32
CA GLY A 62 -3.52 10.73 5.71
C GLY A 62 -2.66 10.23 4.56
N LEU A 63 -3.26 9.97 3.40
CA LEU A 63 -2.62 9.32 2.25
C LEU A 63 -2.54 10.24 1.03
N ALA A 64 -3.67 10.84 0.62
CA ALA A 64 -3.73 11.53 -0.67
C ALA A 64 -3.13 12.95 -0.65
N PHE A 65 -3.49 13.77 0.35
CA PHE A 65 -3.16 15.19 0.39
C PHE A 65 -1.83 15.48 1.08
N TRP A 66 -1.67 15.06 2.35
CA TRP A 66 -0.41 15.27 3.08
C TRP A 66 0.54 14.07 2.98
N ASN A 67 0.03 12.89 2.63
CA ASN A 67 0.82 11.66 2.43
C ASN A 67 1.81 11.35 3.58
N PHE A 68 1.38 11.56 4.83
CA PHE A 68 2.26 11.39 6.00
C PHE A 68 2.20 9.98 6.58
N LEU A 69 1.14 9.21 6.32
CA LEU A 69 1.00 7.86 6.86
C LEU A 69 2.11 6.91 6.36
N PRO A 70 2.44 6.82 5.05
CA PRO A 70 3.50 5.90 4.60
C PRO A 70 4.89 6.28 5.13
N PRO A 71 5.33 7.55 5.13
CA PRO A 71 6.59 7.95 5.76
C PRO A 71 6.70 7.59 7.25
N ILE A 72 5.61 7.70 8.02
CA ILE A 72 5.61 7.29 9.44
C ILE A 72 5.80 5.78 9.58
N ILE A 73 5.14 4.98 8.73
CA ILE A 73 5.34 3.53 8.69
C ILE A 73 6.79 3.21 8.34
N PHE A 74 7.38 3.86 7.33
CA PHE A 74 8.77 3.66 6.95
C PHE A 74 9.76 4.12 8.02
N LEU A 75 9.45 5.18 8.78
CA LEU A 75 10.24 5.57 9.94
C LEU A 75 10.23 4.47 11.01
N GLY A 76 9.07 3.87 11.28
CA GLY A 76 8.94 2.73 12.19
C GLY A 76 9.73 1.50 11.71
N LEU A 77 9.63 1.17 10.42
CA LEU A 77 10.41 0.09 9.80
C LEU A 77 11.91 0.32 9.97
N GLY A 78 12.37 1.55 9.69
CA GLY A 78 13.77 1.94 9.88
C GLY A 78 14.23 1.84 11.33
N ALA A 79 13.38 2.23 12.29
CA ALA A 79 13.68 2.13 13.72
C ALA A 79 13.79 0.68 14.22
N MET A 80 13.12 -0.26 13.55
CA MET A 80 13.18 -1.69 13.87
C MET A 80 14.26 -2.45 13.08
N THR A 81 14.94 -1.80 12.13
CA THR A 81 15.93 -2.44 11.26
C THR A 81 17.30 -2.54 11.95
N ASP A 82 17.85 -3.76 12.05
CA ASP A 82 19.23 -3.97 12.50
C ASP A 82 20.23 -3.84 11.34
N PHE A 83 21.12 -2.86 11.43
CA PHE A 83 22.14 -2.58 10.42
C PHE A 83 23.46 -3.36 10.64
N SER A 84 23.63 -4.05 11.78
CA SER A 84 24.85 -4.77 12.13
C SER A 84 25.31 -5.77 11.05
N PRO A 85 24.41 -6.56 10.42
CA PRO A 85 24.78 -7.48 9.34
C PRO A 85 25.31 -6.76 8.08
N ILE A 86 24.74 -5.61 7.73
CA ILE A 86 25.17 -4.83 6.56
C ILE A 86 26.52 -4.17 6.82
N ILE A 87 26.73 -3.61 8.02
CA ILE A 87 27.97 -2.94 8.40
C ILE A 87 29.14 -3.96 8.47
N SER A 88 28.88 -5.16 8.98
CA SER A 88 29.90 -6.20 9.10
C SER A 88 30.35 -6.79 7.76
N ASN A 89 29.47 -6.83 6.74
CA ASN A 89 29.83 -7.22 5.39
C ASN A 89 29.17 -6.32 4.33
N PRO A 90 29.79 -5.17 3.99
CA PRO A 90 29.20 -4.20 3.07
C PRO A 90 28.95 -4.74 1.66
N LYS A 91 29.57 -5.85 1.24
CA LYS A 91 29.30 -6.47 -0.07
C LYS A 91 27.85 -6.96 -0.18
N THR A 92 27.16 -7.20 0.93
CA THR A 92 25.74 -7.55 0.95
C THR A 92 24.84 -6.44 0.39
N LEU A 93 25.28 -5.17 0.40
CA LEU A 93 24.57 -4.08 -0.30
C LEU A 93 24.42 -4.34 -1.80
N LEU A 94 25.35 -5.07 -2.43
CA LEU A 94 25.27 -5.40 -3.85
C LEU A 94 24.12 -6.39 -4.14
N LEU A 95 23.78 -7.27 -3.18
CA LEU A 95 22.58 -8.11 -3.30
C LEU A 95 21.31 -7.25 -3.22
N GLY A 96 21.28 -6.25 -2.33
CA GLY A 96 20.18 -5.29 -2.26
C GLY A 96 20.00 -4.51 -3.57
N ALA A 97 21.11 -4.09 -4.19
CA ALA A 97 21.06 -3.46 -5.51
C ALA A 97 20.53 -4.41 -6.61
N ALA A 98 20.90 -5.70 -6.56
CA ALA A 98 20.39 -6.70 -7.50
C ALA A 98 18.89 -6.97 -7.31
N ALA A 99 18.36 -6.90 -6.08
CA ALA A 99 16.92 -7.05 -5.82
C ALA A 99 16.09 -5.98 -6.55
N GLN A 100 16.62 -4.76 -6.73
CA GLN A 100 15.95 -3.67 -7.45
C GLN A 100 15.75 -3.92 -8.95
N VAL A 101 16.41 -4.94 -9.52
CA VAL A 101 16.16 -5.36 -10.92
C VAL A 101 14.70 -5.80 -11.10
N GLY A 102 14.08 -6.36 -10.07
CA GLY A 102 12.66 -6.74 -10.08
C GLY A 102 11.73 -5.56 -10.40
N ILE A 103 12.05 -4.37 -9.90
CA ILE A 103 11.29 -3.14 -10.17
C ILE A 103 11.28 -2.82 -11.67
N PHE A 104 12.45 -2.84 -12.31
CA PHE A 104 12.57 -2.55 -13.73
C PHE A 104 11.88 -3.62 -14.59
N LEU A 105 11.96 -4.89 -14.20
CA LEU A 105 11.28 -5.97 -14.90
C LEU A 105 9.76 -5.83 -14.83
N ALA A 106 9.19 -5.53 -13.66
CA ALA A 106 7.76 -5.27 -13.49
C ALA A 106 7.32 -4.02 -14.28
N PHE A 107 8.10 -2.94 -14.22
CA PHE A 107 7.85 -1.70 -14.96
C PHE A 107 7.85 -1.90 -16.48
N TRP A 108 8.89 -2.53 -17.05
CA TRP A 108 8.95 -2.79 -18.49
C TRP A 108 7.88 -3.80 -18.92
N GLY A 109 7.58 -4.81 -18.09
CA GLY A 109 6.47 -5.72 -18.34
C GLY A 109 5.13 -4.99 -18.45
N ALA A 110 4.86 -4.06 -17.52
CA ALA A 110 3.66 -3.22 -17.54
C ALA A 110 3.64 -2.30 -18.78
N LEU A 111 4.75 -1.66 -19.14
CA LEU A 111 4.83 -0.79 -20.32
C LEU A 111 4.63 -1.56 -21.63
N VAL A 112 5.29 -2.72 -21.79
CA VAL A 112 5.20 -3.53 -23.01
C VAL A 112 3.79 -4.09 -23.22
N SER A 113 3.02 -4.28 -22.14
CA SER A 113 1.62 -4.68 -22.25
C SER A 113 0.75 -3.67 -23.00
N GLY A 114 1.17 -2.40 -23.06
CA GLY A 114 0.42 -1.30 -23.71
C GLY A 114 -0.86 -0.88 -22.99
N GLN A 115 -1.16 -1.46 -21.81
CA GLN A 115 -2.40 -1.21 -21.07
C GLN A 115 -2.28 -0.06 -20.06
N PHE A 116 -1.06 0.29 -19.66
CA PHE A 116 -0.78 1.23 -18.59
C PHE A 116 -0.04 2.46 -19.09
N SER A 117 -0.41 3.62 -18.56
CA SER A 117 0.37 4.84 -18.74
C SER A 117 1.74 4.71 -18.06
N LEU A 118 2.66 5.62 -18.40
CA LEU A 118 3.98 5.65 -17.77
C LEU A 118 3.89 5.77 -16.24
N ALA A 119 2.93 6.55 -15.73
CA ALA A 119 2.74 6.75 -14.29
C ALA A 119 2.22 5.48 -13.59
N GLU A 120 1.22 4.80 -14.18
CA GLU A 120 0.68 3.55 -13.66
C GLU A 120 1.71 2.42 -13.71
N ALA A 121 2.45 2.30 -14.82
CA ALA A 121 3.52 1.33 -14.94
C ALA A 121 4.62 1.55 -13.90
N SER A 122 4.93 2.83 -13.59
CA SER A 122 5.89 3.18 -12.54
C SER A 122 5.42 2.73 -11.16
N ALA A 123 4.12 2.90 -10.85
CA ALA A 123 3.53 2.41 -9.61
C ALA A 123 3.54 0.88 -9.52
N ILE A 124 3.22 0.17 -10.61
CA ILE A 124 3.29 -1.30 -10.69
C ILE A 124 4.73 -1.78 -10.47
N GLY A 125 5.72 -1.06 -11.01
CA GLY A 125 7.13 -1.39 -10.85
C GLY A 125 7.55 -1.55 -9.39
N ILE A 126 7.05 -0.70 -8.49
CA ILE A 126 7.43 -0.72 -7.06
C ILE A 126 7.07 -2.05 -6.36
N ILE A 127 6.09 -2.80 -6.87
CA ILE A 127 5.73 -4.14 -6.33
C ILE A 127 6.88 -5.14 -6.50
N GLY A 128 7.78 -4.93 -7.47
CA GLY A 128 8.91 -5.82 -7.74
C GLY A 128 10.15 -5.56 -6.88
N GLY A 129 10.11 -4.60 -5.95
CA GLY A 129 11.21 -4.29 -5.03
C GLY A 129 11.12 -5.11 -3.75
#